data_AF-A0A3B8NAQ3-F1
#
_entry.id   AF-A0A3B8NAQ3-F1
#
_cell.length_a   1.000
_cell.length_b   1.000
_cell.length_c   1.000
_cell.angle_alpha   90.00
_cell.angle_beta   90.00
_cell.angle_gamma   90.00
#
_symmetry.space_group_name_H-M   'P 1'
#
loop_
_entity.id
_entity.type
_entity.pdbx_description
1 polymer ?
#
loop_
_entity_poly.entity_id
_entity_poly.type
_entity_poly.pdbx_seq_one_letter_code
_entity_poly.pdbx_strand_id
1 'polypeptide(L)'
;MIYTIDLLDSFLEFFNDLEFKNGETYAEGWFDTYLARYPELKGRCVNDIKSYGLDWKEVAAKRIFPEISKKLDVLPVARDNLIKAHNELEGDYMELFKRDHHDRINVVMYIGIGNGAGWVTYYNQYPAILYGLDQIVKLGWERYEAIAGLVSHELCHVGHELLRGKENGIIRISESPMDPGDYLLWRLYEEGFAQKCEQLLRGVQTYHQQTDDGEWLQWCDANRRLLACEYLRYYREKLPPYDFFGDWQQIMGRSQTGYYLGCSFVSELISRKMTIGEIALLDIDTAKKEALDFLKNLCE
;
A
#
# COMPACT_ATOMS: atom_id res chain seq x y z
N MET A 1 0.19 2.21 20.58
CA MET A 1 0.03 0.77 20.85
C MET A 1 -0.61 0.10 19.64
N ILE A 2 0.12 -0.86 19.04
CA ILE A 2 -0.38 -1.69 17.95
C ILE A 2 -1.33 -2.77 18.49
N TYR A 3 -2.52 -2.89 17.89
CA TYR A 3 -3.52 -3.91 18.23
C TYR A 3 -3.76 -4.83 17.04
N THR A 4 -3.29 -6.07 17.16
CA THR A 4 -3.34 -7.05 16.08
C THR A 4 -4.69 -7.79 16.05
N ILE A 5 -5.27 -7.88 14.85
CA ILE A 5 -6.49 -8.62 14.52
C ILE A 5 -6.09 -9.61 13.42
N ASP A 6 -5.70 -10.81 13.82
CA ASP A 6 -5.32 -11.88 12.91
C ASP A 6 -6.53 -12.74 12.55
N LEU A 7 -6.84 -12.82 11.25
CA LEU A 7 -7.95 -13.57 10.71
C LEU A 7 -7.51 -14.82 9.95
N LEU A 8 -6.22 -15.14 9.89
CA LEU A 8 -5.70 -16.25 9.08
C LEU A 8 -6.23 -17.60 9.57
N ASP A 9 -6.17 -17.89 10.87
CA ASP A 9 -6.60 -19.19 11.40
C ASP A 9 -8.09 -19.44 11.09
N SER A 10 -8.94 -18.42 11.30
CA SER A 10 -10.36 -18.49 10.95
C SER A 10 -10.62 -18.69 9.45
N PHE A 11 -9.72 -18.17 8.60
CA PHE A 11 -9.79 -18.39 7.16
C PHE A 11 -9.40 -19.83 6.83
N LEU A 12 -8.32 -20.36 7.42
CA LEU A 12 -7.85 -21.73 7.17
C LEU A 12 -8.88 -22.77 7.62
N GLU A 13 -9.56 -22.54 8.75
CA GLU A 13 -10.72 -23.35 9.18
C GLU A 13 -11.83 -23.33 8.11
N PHE A 14 -12.28 -22.13 7.72
CA PHE A 14 -13.28 -21.96 6.66
C PHE A 14 -12.86 -22.64 5.34
N PHE A 15 -11.59 -22.53 4.98
CA PHE A 15 -11.06 -23.01 3.72
C PHE A 15 -10.99 -24.55 3.66
N ASN A 16 -10.64 -25.19 4.79
CA ASN A 16 -10.57 -26.64 4.93
C ASN A 16 -11.96 -27.30 5.02
N ASP A 17 -12.94 -26.63 5.63
CA ASP A 17 -14.31 -27.15 5.78
C ASP A 17 -15.07 -27.26 4.44
N LEU A 18 -14.68 -26.46 3.45
CA LEU A 18 -15.19 -26.57 2.09
C LEU A 18 -14.33 -27.57 1.31
N GLU A 19 -14.76 -28.84 1.22
CA GLU A 19 -14.16 -29.82 0.32
C GLU A 19 -14.10 -29.25 -1.12
N PHE A 20 -12.88 -28.95 -1.57
CA PHE A 20 -12.52 -28.29 -2.82
C PHE A 20 -13.31 -28.81 -4.04
N LYS A 21 -14.31 -28.05 -4.53
CA LYS A 21 -15.07 -28.41 -5.75
C LYS A 21 -14.99 -27.37 -6.88
N ASN A 22 -15.03 -26.07 -6.58
CA ASN A 22 -14.77 -24.99 -7.56
C ASN A 22 -14.54 -23.62 -6.87
N GLY A 23 -14.00 -22.63 -7.61
CA GLY A 23 -13.71 -21.29 -7.09
C GLY A 23 -14.94 -20.41 -6.81
N GLU A 24 -16.08 -20.69 -7.43
CA GLU A 24 -17.32 -19.93 -7.18
C GLU A 24 -17.89 -20.21 -5.79
N THR A 25 -17.88 -21.46 -5.34
CA THR A 25 -18.27 -21.85 -3.98
C THR A 25 -17.37 -21.19 -2.93
N TYR A 26 -16.06 -21.05 -3.21
CA TYR A 26 -15.16 -20.31 -2.32
C TYR A 26 -15.49 -18.82 -2.28
N ALA A 27 -15.81 -18.19 -3.41
CA ALA A 27 -16.17 -16.77 -3.43
C ALA A 27 -17.48 -16.49 -2.67
N GLU A 28 -18.48 -17.36 -2.79
CA GLU A 28 -19.71 -17.27 -2.00
C GLU A 28 -19.43 -17.49 -0.52
N GLY A 29 -18.75 -18.58 -0.16
CA GLY A 29 -18.41 -18.89 1.24
C GLY A 29 -17.55 -17.81 1.90
N TRP A 30 -16.58 -17.26 1.17
CA TRP A 30 -15.72 -16.18 1.64
C TRP A 30 -16.54 -14.93 1.97
N PHE A 31 -17.52 -14.60 1.13
CA PHE A 31 -18.37 -13.43 1.32
C PHE A 31 -19.45 -13.66 2.41
N ASP A 32 -20.14 -14.79 2.39
CA ASP A 32 -21.30 -15.07 3.24
C ASP A 32 -20.98 -15.72 4.58
N THR A 33 -19.78 -16.29 4.73
CA THR A 33 -19.37 -16.97 5.97
C THR A 33 -18.14 -16.31 6.61
N TYR A 34 -17.02 -16.22 5.90
CA TYR A 34 -15.77 -15.69 6.45
C TYR A 34 -15.88 -14.18 6.74
N LEU A 35 -16.10 -13.36 5.71
CA LEU A 35 -16.19 -11.91 5.88
C LEU A 35 -17.53 -11.42 6.42
N ALA A 36 -18.56 -12.25 6.49
CA ALA A 36 -19.82 -11.88 7.15
C ALA A 36 -19.63 -11.53 8.64
N ARG A 37 -18.58 -12.08 9.28
CA ARG A 37 -18.19 -11.76 10.66
C ARG A 37 -17.49 -10.39 10.78
N TYR A 38 -17.07 -9.80 9.66
CA TYR A 38 -16.26 -8.59 9.57
C TYR A 38 -16.87 -7.61 8.53
N PRO A 39 -18.06 -7.03 8.80
CA PRO A 39 -18.83 -6.30 7.80
C PRO A 39 -18.12 -5.06 7.21
N GLU A 40 -17.30 -4.37 8.01
CA GLU A 40 -16.48 -3.25 7.52
C GLU A 40 -15.44 -3.74 6.50
N LEU A 41 -14.71 -4.81 6.81
CA LEU A 41 -13.72 -5.42 5.91
C LEU A 41 -14.38 -5.97 4.64
N LYS A 42 -15.52 -6.66 4.80
CA LYS A 42 -16.37 -7.15 3.69
C LYS A 42 -16.72 -6.04 2.70
N GLY A 43 -17.23 -4.92 3.22
CA GLY A 43 -17.60 -3.77 2.42
C GLY A 43 -16.39 -3.20 1.66
N ARG A 44 -15.26 -3.04 2.36
CA ARG A 44 -14.01 -2.52 1.78
C ARG A 44 -13.50 -3.38 0.61
N CYS A 45 -13.34 -4.69 0.80
CA CYS A 45 -12.83 -5.58 -0.23
C CYS A 45 -13.69 -5.56 -1.50
N VAL A 46 -15.01 -5.59 -1.34
CA VAL A 46 -15.94 -5.63 -2.48
C VAL A 46 -16.03 -4.27 -3.17
N ASN A 47 -16.05 -3.17 -2.42
CA ASN A 47 -16.15 -1.83 -3.00
C ASN A 47 -14.89 -1.44 -3.76
N ASP A 48 -13.72 -1.85 -3.28
CA ASP A 48 -12.45 -1.62 -3.97
C ASP A 48 -12.44 -2.29 -5.34
N ILE A 49 -12.77 -3.58 -5.46
CA ILE A 49 -12.85 -4.26 -6.77
C ILE A 49 -13.90 -3.61 -7.69
N LYS A 50 -15.06 -3.22 -7.14
CA LYS A 50 -16.10 -2.53 -7.91
C LYS A 50 -15.66 -1.14 -8.40
N SER A 51 -14.75 -0.47 -7.70
CA SER A 51 -14.22 0.83 -8.12
C SER A 51 -13.46 0.76 -9.45
N TYR A 52 -12.90 -0.41 -9.78
CA TYR A 52 -12.29 -0.72 -11.08
C TYR A 52 -13.30 -1.15 -12.15
N GLY A 53 -14.61 -1.13 -11.84
CA GLY A 53 -15.66 -1.60 -12.74
C GLY A 53 -15.69 -3.12 -12.94
N LEU A 54 -15.11 -3.87 -12.00
CA LEU A 54 -15.00 -5.33 -12.07
C LEU A 54 -16.05 -6.04 -11.21
N ASP A 55 -16.40 -7.26 -11.60
CA ASP A 55 -17.20 -8.16 -10.78
C ASP A 55 -16.30 -8.83 -9.72
N TRP A 56 -16.55 -8.50 -8.45
CA TRP A 56 -15.75 -9.01 -7.34
C TRP A 56 -15.81 -10.54 -7.22
N LYS A 57 -16.95 -11.16 -7.53
CA LYS A 57 -17.14 -12.61 -7.41
C LYS A 57 -16.36 -13.31 -8.52
N GLU A 58 -16.36 -12.75 -9.73
CA GLU A 58 -15.54 -13.25 -10.83
C GLU A 58 -14.04 -13.14 -10.53
N VAL A 59 -13.58 -11.97 -10.04
CA VAL A 59 -12.18 -11.76 -9.65
C VAL A 59 -11.77 -12.79 -8.60
N ALA A 60 -12.56 -12.94 -7.54
CA ALA A 60 -12.29 -13.86 -6.46
C ALA A 60 -12.21 -15.33 -6.95
N ALA A 61 -13.24 -15.77 -7.68
CA ALA A 61 -13.39 -17.16 -8.12
C ALA A 61 -12.36 -17.58 -9.18
N LYS A 62 -12.03 -16.69 -10.12
CA LYS A 62 -11.19 -17.03 -11.28
C LYS A 62 -9.73 -16.63 -11.14
N ARG A 63 -9.41 -15.60 -10.34
CA ARG A 63 -8.06 -15.03 -10.25
C ARG A 63 -7.39 -15.28 -8.91
N ILE A 64 -8.14 -15.19 -7.81
CA ILE A 64 -7.54 -15.16 -6.47
C ILE A 64 -7.53 -16.55 -5.84
N PHE A 65 -8.69 -17.16 -5.58
CA PHE A 65 -8.74 -18.43 -4.88
C PHE A 65 -8.00 -19.59 -5.57
N PRO A 66 -7.96 -19.70 -6.92
CA PRO A 66 -7.15 -20.70 -7.59
C PRO A 66 -5.63 -20.57 -7.34
N GLU A 67 -5.14 -19.36 -7.09
CA GLU A 67 -3.72 -19.12 -6.79
C GLU A 67 -3.43 -19.28 -5.30
N ILE A 68 -4.33 -18.79 -4.43
CA ILE A 68 -4.19 -18.93 -2.98
C ILE A 68 -4.23 -20.39 -2.53
N SER A 69 -5.04 -21.23 -3.17
CA SER A 69 -5.09 -22.66 -2.85
C SER A 69 -3.75 -23.38 -3.06
N LYS A 70 -2.89 -22.85 -3.92
CA LYS A 70 -1.54 -23.39 -4.18
C LYS A 70 -0.49 -22.87 -3.20
N LYS A 71 -0.83 -21.90 -2.34
CA LYS A 71 0.10 -21.19 -1.45
C LYS A 71 -0.34 -21.21 0.02
N LEU A 72 -1.26 -22.12 0.41
CA LEU A 72 -1.80 -22.18 1.76
C LEU A 72 -0.74 -22.38 2.84
N ASP A 73 0.32 -23.12 2.51
CA ASP A 73 1.48 -23.39 3.37
C ASP A 73 2.38 -22.16 3.57
N VAL A 74 2.32 -21.19 2.66
CA VAL A 74 3.11 -19.95 2.71
C VAL A 74 2.40 -18.85 3.51
N LEU A 75 1.06 -18.87 3.60
CA LEU A 75 0.28 -17.86 4.33
C LEU A 75 0.73 -17.69 5.81
N PRO A 76 0.96 -18.77 6.60
CA PRO A 76 1.46 -18.63 7.97
C PRO A 76 2.84 -17.98 8.04
N VAL A 77 3.73 -18.23 7.08
CA VAL A 77 5.06 -17.61 7.02
C VAL A 77 4.93 -16.10 6.84
N ALA A 78 4.05 -15.66 5.95
CA ALA A 78 3.79 -14.24 5.74
C ALA A 78 3.20 -13.57 7.00
N ARG A 79 2.22 -14.22 7.65
CA ARG A 79 1.65 -13.74 8.93
C ARG A 79 2.73 -13.61 10.01
N ASP A 80 3.53 -14.65 10.22
CA ASP A 80 4.52 -14.67 11.30
C ASP A 80 5.61 -13.60 11.08
N ASN A 81 6.01 -13.40 9.82
CA ASN A 81 6.93 -12.32 9.45
C ASN A 81 6.31 -10.93 9.64
N LEU A 82 5.01 -10.72 9.37
CA LEU A 82 4.32 -9.45 9.65
C LEU A 82 4.31 -9.14 11.14
N ILE A 83 3.96 -10.11 11.98
CA ILE A 83 3.97 -9.98 13.44
C ILE A 83 5.37 -9.61 13.92
N LYS A 84 6.40 -10.34 13.44
CA LYS A 84 7.79 -10.08 13.78
C LYS A 84 8.21 -8.66 13.38
N ALA A 85 7.92 -8.26 12.14
CA ALA A 85 8.30 -6.94 11.63
C ALA A 85 7.65 -5.80 12.43
N HIS A 86 6.36 -5.90 12.77
CA HIS A 86 5.72 -4.89 13.63
C HIS A 86 6.37 -4.77 14.99
N ASN A 87 6.68 -5.90 15.65
CA ASN A 87 7.31 -5.90 16.96
C ASN A 87 8.70 -5.25 16.94
N GLU A 88 9.46 -5.48 15.87
CA GLU A 88 10.83 -4.94 15.74
C GLU A 88 10.83 -3.46 15.33
N LEU A 89 9.85 -3.02 14.53
CA LEU A 89 9.81 -1.67 13.95
C LEU A 89 9.00 -0.65 14.78
N GLU A 90 8.24 -1.08 15.77
CA GLU A 90 7.39 -0.18 16.58
C GLU A 90 8.20 0.93 17.26
N GLY A 91 9.37 0.60 17.81
CA GLY A 91 10.25 1.57 18.48
C GLY A 91 10.78 2.64 17.52
N ASP A 92 11.34 2.22 16.39
CA ASP A 92 11.89 3.12 15.37
C ASP A 92 10.80 4.01 14.74
N TYR A 93 9.60 3.45 14.54
CA TYR A 93 8.43 4.20 14.11
C TYR A 93 8.06 5.31 15.10
N MET A 94 8.00 5.00 16.39
CA MET A 94 7.68 5.97 17.44
C MET A 94 8.71 7.09 17.52
N GLU A 95 9.99 6.76 17.36
CA GLU A 95 11.07 7.75 17.32
C GLU A 95 10.96 8.67 16.09
N LEU A 96 10.82 8.09 14.90
CA LEU A 96 10.77 8.85 13.64
C LEU A 96 9.62 9.86 13.62
N PHE A 97 8.44 9.46 14.09
CA PHE A 97 7.24 10.30 14.09
C PHE A 97 6.98 11.01 15.43
N LYS A 98 7.90 10.88 16.39
CA LYS A 98 7.80 11.45 17.75
C LYS A 98 6.45 11.15 18.42
N ARG A 99 5.97 9.92 18.27
CA ARG A 99 4.68 9.48 18.83
C ARG A 99 4.85 8.98 20.24
N ASP A 100 3.79 9.08 21.03
CA ASP A 100 3.70 8.40 22.31
C ASP A 100 3.00 7.03 22.14
N HIS A 101 3.10 6.19 23.16
CA HIS A 101 2.49 4.85 23.11
C HIS A 101 0.95 4.86 23.15
N HIS A 102 0.31 6.03 23.29
CA HIS A 102 -1.14 6.13 23.54
C HIS A 102 -2.00 6.06 22.28
N ASP A 103 -1.43 6.27 21.10
CA ASP A 103 -2.17 6.14 19.84
C ASP A 103 -2.43 4.67 19.51
N ARG A 104 -3.70 4.29 19.46
CA ARG A 104 -4.09 2.95 19.01
C ARG A 104 -4.02 2.87 17.49
N ILE A 105 -3.30 1.88 16.98
CA ILE A 105 -3.27 1.51 15.56
C ILE A 105 -3.72 0.05 15.46
N ASN A 106 -4.75 -0.23 14.66
CA ASN A 106 -5.18 -1.60 14.39
C ASN A 106 -4.33 -2.20 13.26
N VAL A 107 -3.85 -3.42 13.42
CA VAL A 107 -3.20 -4.18 12.35
C VAL A 107 -4.08 -5.38 12.04
N VAL A 108 -4.65 -5.45 10.84
CA VAL A 108 -5.59 -6.50 10.44
C VAL A 108 -4.94 -7.38 9.39
N MET A 109 -4.75 -8.66 9.67
CA MET A 109 -4.23 -9.63 8.70
C MET A 109 -5.38 -10.49 8.21
N TYR A 110 -5.63 -10.50 6.91
CA TYR A 110 -6.81 -11.13 6.32
C TYR A 110 -6.56 -11.69 4.93
N ILE A 111 -7.50 -12.50 4.44
CA ILE A 111 -7.51 -12.95 3.04
C ILE A 111 -8.55 -12.13 2.29
N GLY A 112 -8.07 -11.27 1.38
CA GLY A 112 -8.87 -10.46 0.49
C GLY A 112 -9.16 -11.14 -0.84
N ILE A 113 -9.40 -10.30 -1.86
CA ILE A 113 -9.63 -10.72 -3.24
C ILE A 113 -8.74 -9.93 -4.21
N GLY A 114 -7.47 -9.76 -3.84
CA GLY A 114 -6.48 -9.03 -4.63
C GLY A 114 -6.54 -7.51 -4.49
N ASN A 115 -7.01 -7.02 -3.34
CA ASN A 115 -7.18 -5.59 -3.06
C ASN A 115 -5.82 -4.87 -2.90
N GLY A 116 -5.02 -5.27 -1.92
CA GLY A 116 -3.73 -4.65 -1.62
C GLY A 116 -2.92 -5.45 -0.60
N ALA A 117 -1.60 -5.43 -0.72
CA ALA A 117 -0.70 -6.10 0.22
C ALA A 117 -0.66 -5.37 1.57
N GLY A 118 -0.72 -4.04 1.55
CA GLY A 118 -0.93 -3.15 2.67
C GLY A 118 -1.94 -2.06 2.29
N TRP A 119 -2.76 -1.66 3.25
CA TRP A 119 -3.76 -0.61 3.05
C TRP A 119 -4.00 0.14 4.37
N VAL A 120 -3.53 1.39 4.44
CA VAL A 120 -3.88 2.31 5.53
C VAL A 120 -5.29 2.86 5.38
N THR A 121 -6.10 2.69 6.43
CA THR A 121 -7.48 3.18 6.50
C THR A 121 -7.93 3.30 7.96
N TYR A 122 -9.24 3.44 8.20
CA TYR A 122 -9.83 3.23 9.52
C TYR A 122 -10.43 1.83 9.61
N TYR A 123 -10.30 1.19 10.75
CA TYR A 123 -11.00 -0.06 11.06
C TYR A 123 -11.43 -0.04 12.51
N ASN A 124 -12.72 -0.31 12.79
CA ASN A 124 -13.29 -0.13 14.12
C ASN A 124 -13.03 1.27 14.71
N GLN A 125 -13.11 2.31 13.88
CA GLN A 125 -12.91 3.74 14.22
C GLN A 125 -11.48 4.18 14.56
N TYR A 126 -10.50 3.27 14.55
CA TYR A 126 -9.08 3.60 14.77
C TYR A 126 -8.31 3.56 13.46
N PRO A 127 -7.22 4.34 13.31
CA PRO A 127 -6.27 4.16 12.22
C PRO A 127 -5.84 2.70 12.17
N ALA A 128 -5.77 2.15 10.97
CA ALA A 128 -5.56 0.74 10.76
C ALA A 128 -4.71 0.49 9.53
N ILE A 129 -3.94 -0.58 9.58
CA ILE A 129 -3.28 -1.16 8.42
C ILE A 129 -3.93 -2.51 8.14
N LEU A 130 -4.46 -2.69 6.94
CA LEU A 130 -5.02 -3.95 6.48
C LEU A 130 -3.99 -4.66 5.59
N TYR A 131 -3.48 -5.81 6.03
CA TYR A 131 -2.57 -6.65 5.27
C TYR A 131 -3.33 -7.79 4.59
N GLY A 132 -3.46 -7.70 3.27
CA GLY A 132 -4.00 -8.76 2.44
C GLY A 132 -2.94 -9.85 2.25
N LEU A 133 -3.02 -10.91 3.05
CA LEU A 133 -2.08 -12.04 2.97
C LEU A 133 -2.11 -12.71 1.59
N ASP A 134 -3.27 -12.71 0.92
CA ASP A 134 -3.42 -13.17 -0.45
C ASP A 134 -2.54 -12.39 -1.43
N GLN A 135 -2.51 -11.08 -1.29
CA GLN A 135 -1.75 -10.21 -2.16
C GLN A 135 -0.25 -10.27 -1.84
N ILE A 136 0.13 -10.36 -0.56
CA ILE A 136 1.53 -10.56 -0.15
C ILE A 136 2.12 -11.82 -0.77
N VAL A 137 1.44 -12.98 -0.62
CA VAL A 137 1.96 -14.24 -1.19
C VAL A 137 1.86 -14.27 -2.71
N LYS A 138 0.87 -13.61 -3.33
CA LYS A 138 0.80 -13.46 -4.79
C LYS A 138 2.03 -12.73 -5.34
N LEU A 139 2.47 -11.67 -4.67
CA LEU A 139 3.62 -10.86 -5.06
C LEU A 139 4.98 -11.49 -4.71
N GLY A 140 4.99 -12.60 -3.96
CA GLY A 140 6.23 -13.25 -3.52
C GLY A 140 6.93 -12.50 -2.39
N TRP A 141 6.18 -11.72 -1.60
CA TRP A 141 6.71 -10.87 -0.55
C TRP A 141 6.74 -11.55 0.82
N GLU A 142 6.55 -12.87 0.91
CA GLU A 142 6.51 -13.61 2.19
C GLU A 142 7.82 -13.61 2.98
N ARG A 143 8.94 -13.25 2.34
CA ARG A 143 10.24 -13.17 3.02
C ARG A 143 10.29 -11.97 3.95
N TYR A 144 11.01 -12.13 5.05
CA TYR A 144 11.08 -11.12 6.10
C TYR A 144 11.53 -9.75 5.58
N GLU A 145 12.51 -9.69 4.68
CA GLU A 145 13.03 -8.42 4.14
C GLU A 145 11.96 -7.63 3.37
N ALA A 146 11.18 -8.31 2.52
CA ALA A 146 10.09 -7.69 1.76
C ALA A 146 8.95 -7.25 2.69
N ILE A 147 8.55 -8.11 3.63
CA ILE A 147 7.55 -7.77 4.66
C ILE A 147 8.01 -6.61 5.55
N ALA A 148 9.26 -6.56 5.96
CA ALA A 148 9.77 -5.50 6.80
C ALA A 148 9.73 -4.14 6.06
N GLY A 149 10.03 -4.14 4.76
CA GLY A 149 9.83 -2.97 3.91
C GLY A 149 8.36 -2.57 3.79
N LEU A 150 7.46 -3.52 3.50
CA LEU A 150 6.01 -3.28 3.46
C LEU A 150 5.47 -2.72 4.79
N VAL A 151 5.81 -3.33 5.92
CA VAL A 151 5.41 -2.86 7.25
C VAL A 151 5.90 -1.44 7.50
N SER A 152 7.16 -1.17 7.14
CA SER A 152 7.74 0.17 7.30
C SER A 152 6.99 1.20 6.45
N HIS A 153 6.66 0.88 5.19
CA HIS A 153 5.92 1.74 4.28
C HIS A 153 4.53 2.09 4.84
N GLU A 154 3.77 1.07 5.25
CA GLU A 154 2.42 1.28 5.77
C GLU A 154 2.42 2.01 7.13
N LEU A 155 3.39 1.73 8.01
CA LEU A 155 3.57 2.51 9.23
C LEU A 155 3.84 3.99 8.92
N CYS A 156 4.59 4.29 7.86
CA CYS A 156 4.84 5.67 7.45
C CYS A 156 3.59 6.38 6.94
N HIS A 157 2.70 5.68 6.23
CA HIS A 157 1.37 6.19 5.90
C HIS A 157 0.54 6.48 7.16
N VAL A 158 0.56 5.60 8.17
CA VAL A 158 -0.11 5.87 9.46
C VAL A 158 0.51 7.09 10.16
N GLY A 159 1.84 7.20 10.17
CA GLY A 159 2.53 8.38 10.70
C GLY A 159 2.10 9.66 9.99
N HIS A 160 1.96 9.61 8.66
CA HIS A 160 1.48 10.73 7.85
C HIS A 160 0.03 11.13 8.20
N GLU A 161 -0.87 10.14 8.25
CA GLU A 161 -2.27 10.33 8.66
C GLU A 161 -2.36 11.02 10.03
N LEU A 162 -1.61 10.50 11.00
CA LEU A 162 -1.63 10.99 12.39
C LEU A 162 -1.03 12.39 12.54
N LEU A 163 -0.01 12.75 11.75
CA LEU A 163 0.56 14.09 11.75
C LEU A 163 -0.42 15.12 11.18
N ARG A 164 -1.13 14.77 10.11
CA ARG A 164 -2.11 15.66 9.46
C ARG A 164 -3.42 15.78 10.26
N GLY A 165 -3.73 14.75 11.04
CA GLY A 165 -4.94 14.66 11.85
C GLY A 165 -6.19 14.37 11.02
N LYS A 166 -7.23 13.86 11.68
CA LYS A 166 -8.44 13.28 11.05
C LYS A 166 -9.12 14.15 9.98
N GLU A 167 -9.10 15.47 10.15
CA GLU A 167 -9.73 16.39 9.20
C GLU A 167 -8.92 16.59 7.91
N ASN A 168 -7.59 16.47 7.97
CA ASN A 168 -6.69 16.69 6.83
C ASN A 168 -5.88 15.43 6.47
N GLY A 169 -6.24 14.28 7.04
CA GLY A 169 -5.56 13.01 6.89
C GLY A 169 -5.53 12.51 5.45
N ILE A 170 -4.50 11.73 5.12
CA ILE A 170 -4.34 11.10 3.82
C ILE A 170 -5.52 10.19 3.48
N ILE A 171 -6.09 9.49 4.48
CA ILE A 171 -7.22 8.58 4.28
C ILE A 171 -8.42 9.37 3.74
N ARG A 172 -8.78 10.48 4.42
CA ARG A 172 -9.90 11.33 4.01
C ARG A 172 -9.67 11.96 2.64
N ILE A 173 -8.44 12.40 2.37
CA ILE A 173 -8.10 13.02 1.08
C ILE A 173 -8.20 11.98 -0.05
N SER A 174 -7.74 10.75 0.18
CA SER A 174 -7.81 9.66 -0.80
C SER A 174 -9.25 9.25 -1.15
N GLU A 175 -10.18 9.40 -0.20
CA GLU A 175 -11.61 9.13 -0.40
C GLU A 175 -12.38 10.34 -0.96
N SER A 176 -11.76 11.52 -1.04
CA SER A 176 -12.40 12.74 -1.50
C SER A 176 -12.42 12.83 -3.03
N PRO A 177 -13.51 13.31 -3.65
CA PRO A 177 -13.53 13.54 -5.10
C PRO A 177 -12.48 14.58 -5.49
N MET A 178 -11.58 14.22 -6.39
CA MET A 178 -10.52 15.09 -6.91
C MET A 178 -10.42 14.94 -8.43
N ASP A 179 -9.97 15.99 -9.12
CA ASP A 179 -9.60 15.87 -10.53
C ASP A 179 -8.51 14.80 -10.68
N PRO A 180 -8.59 13.87 -11.66
CA PRO A 180 -7.62 12.78 -11.77
C PRO A 180 -6.15 13.24 -11.86
N GLY A 181 -5.90 14.39 -12.50
CA GLY A 181 -4.55 14.96 -12.56
C GLY A 181 -4.07 15.44 -11.20
N ASP A 182 -4.93 16.13 -10.45
CA ASP A 182 -4.62 16.58 -9.09
C ASP A 182 -4.41 15.39 -8.14
N TYR A 183 -5.24 14.34 -8.28
CA TYR A 183 -5.09 13.11 -7.51
C TYR A 183 -3.77 12.41 -7.83
N LEU A 184 -3.36 12.36 -9.10
CA LEU A 184 -2.08 11.80 -9.51
C LEU A 184 -0.88 12.54 -8.89
N LEU A 185 -0.92 13.87 -8.82
CA LEU A 185 0.13 14.66 -8.14
C LEU A 185 0.11 14.44 -6.63
N TRP A 186 -1.07 14.39 -6.02
CA TRP A 186 -1.22 14.07 -4.61
C TRP A 186 -0.64 12.68 -4.27
N ARG A 187 -0.92 11.67 -5.10
CA ARG A 187 -0.39 10.31 -4.93
C ARG A 187 1.14 10.25 -5.00
N LEU A 188 1.76 11.05 -5.87
CA LEU A 188 3.23 11.14 -5.92
C LEU A 188 3.81 11.62 -4.58
N TYR A 189 3.15 12.61 -3.96
CA TYR A 189 3.52 13.15 -2.67
C TYR A 189 3.27 12.15 -1.54
N GLU A 190 2.08 11.56 -1.47
CA GLU A 190 1.68 10.61 -0.42
C GLU A 190 2.57 9.35 -0.43
N GLU A 191 2.68 8.67 -1.58
CA GLU A 191 3.50 7.47 -1.70
C GLU A 191 4.99 7.78 -1.61
N GLY A 192 5.41 8.95 -2.11
CA GLY A 192 6.77 9.41 -1.96
C GLY A 192 7.16 9.67 -0.52
N PHE A 193 6.23 10.20 0.28
CA PHE A 193 6.43 10.43 1.71
C PHE A 193 6.62 9.10 2.44
N ALA A 194 5.71 8.15 2.22
CA ALA A 194 5.80 6.83 2.83
C ALA A 194 7.07 6.08 2.40
N GLN A 195 7.39 6.06 1.11
CA GLN A 195 8.58 5.38 0.61
C GLN A 195 9.87 6.01 1.14
N LYS A 196 9.93 7.35 1.27
CA LYS A 196 11.11 7.99 1.83
C LYS A 196 11.25 7.72 3.33
N CYS A 197 10.14 7.76 4.06
CA CYS A 197 10.15 7.46 5.48
C CYS A 197 10.43 5.97 5.74
N GLU A 198 10.03 5.06 4.84
CA GLU A 198 10.43 3.64 4.86
C GLU A 198 11.96 3.52 4.95
N GLN A 199 12.68 4.20 4.06
CA GLN A 199 14.14 4.18 4.02
C GLN A 199 14.78 4.77 5.29
N LEU A 200 14.16 5.82 5.86
CA LEU A 200 14.63 6.44 7.09
C LEU A 200 14.40 5.53 8.30
N LEU A 201 13.22 4.94 8.40
CA LEU A 201 12.84 4.02 9.47
C LEU A 201 13.71 2.77 9.45
N ARG A 202 13.97 2.23 8.26
CA ARG A 202 14.80 1.03 8.06
C ARG A 202 16.31 1.31 8.13
N GLY A 203 16.73 2.56 8.04
CA GLY A 203 18.15 2.94 7.95
C GLY A 203 18.86 2.44 6.68
N VAL A 204 18.13 2.00 5.66
CA VAL A 204 18.65 1.48 4.39
C VAL A 204 17.87 2.03 3.21
N GLN A 205 18.54 2.26 2.08
CA GLN A 205 17.90 2.72 0.84
C GLN A 205 17.34 1.54 0.05
N THR A 206 16.26 0.94 0.57
CA THR A 206 15.57 -0.17 -0.07
C THR A 206 14.25 0.27 -0.67
N TYR A 207 13.76 -0.56 -1.61
CA TYR A 207 12.41 -0.53 -2.14
C TYR A 207 11.87 -1.95 -2.01
N HIS A 208 10.80 -2.16 -1.26
CA HIS A 208 10.24 -3.50 -1.11
C HIS A 208 9.61 -4.04 -2.41
N GLN A 209 9.34 -3.15 -3.37
CA GLN A 209 8.92 -3.46 -4.74
C GLN A 209 10.05 -4.03 -5.60
N GLN A 210 11.30 -3.89 -5.16
CA GLN A 210 12.47 -4.37 -5.88
C GLN A 210 12.51 -5.91 -5.87
N THR A 211 12.75 -6.49 -7.04
CA THR A 211 13.08 -7.91 -7.20
C THR A 211 14.51 -8.21 -6.74
N ASP A 212 14.78 -9.45 -6.32
CA ASP A 212 16.09 -9.89 -5.81
C ASP A 212 17.29 -9.58 -6.76
N ASP A 213 17.03 -9.41 -8.05
CA ASP A 213 18.05 -9.11 -9.08
C ASP A 213 18.47 -7.63 -9.14
N GLY A 214 17.72 -6.74 -8.49
CA GLY A 214 17.93 -5.29 -8.50
C GLY A 214 17.75 -4.60 -9.86
N GLU A 215 17.22 -5.30 -10.87
CA GLU A 215 17.00 -4.72 -12.19
C GLU A 215 15.99 -3.56 -12.15
N TRP A 216 14.99 -3.65 -11.27
CA TRP A 216 13.93 -2.64 -11.17
C TRP A 216 14.50 -1.25 -10.85
N LEU A 217 15.37 -1.16 -9.83
CA LEU A 217 15.94 0.13 -9.40
C LEU A 217 16.90 0.68 -10.47
N GLN A 218 17.75 -0.16 -11.04
CA GLN A 218 18.67 0.24 -12.12
C GLN A 218 17.90 0.76 -13.34
N TRP A 219 16.79 0.10 -13.67
CA TRP A 219 15.93 0.55 -14.76
C TRP A 219 15.27 1.89 -14.44
N CYS A 220 14.74 2.07 -13.23
CA CYS A 220 14.16 3.34 -12.79
C CYS A 220 15.19 4.48 -12.85
N ASP A 221 16.43 4.25 -12.40
CA ASP A 221 17.53 5.21 -12.48
C ASP A 221 17.85 5.58 -13.94
N ALA A 222 18.01 4.58 -14.80
CA ALA A 222 18.31 4.79 -16.23
C ALA A 222 17.18 5.52 -16.98
N ASN A 223 15.93 5.39 -16.52
CA ASN A 223 14.74 5.94 -17.18
C ASN A 223 14.09 7.08 -16.39
N ARG A 224 14.75 7.64 -15.36
CA ARG A 224 14.16 8.65 -14.46
C ARG A 224 13.51 9.82 -15.20
N ARG A 225 14.19 10.37 -16.20
CA ARG A 225 13.66 11.47 -17.04
C ARG A 225 12.43 11.04 -17.83
N LEU A 226 12.47 9.87 -18.45
CA LEU A 226 11.34 9.32 -19.22
C LEU A 226 10.13 9.07 -18.33
N LEU A 227 10.35 8.52 -17.14
CA LEU A 227 9.31 8.33 -16.13
C LEU A 227 8.67 9.67 -15.72
N ALA A 228 9.46 10.72 -15.49
CA ALA A 228 8.94 12.04 -15.16
C ALA A 228 8.10 12.63 -16.31
N CYS A 229 8.57 12.52 -17.56
CA CYS A 229 7.83 12.97 -18.72
C CYS A 229 6.51 12.20 -18.92
N GLU A 230 6.52 10.88 -18.69
CA GLU A 230 5.32 10.05 -18.77
C GLU A 230 4.32 10.39 -17.66
N TYR A 231 4.80 10.64 -16.44
CA TYR A 231 3.96 11.11 -15.34
C TYR A 231 3.29 12.45 -15.67
N LEU A 232 4.01 13.39 -16.28
CA LEU A 232 3.46 14.66 -16.76
C LEU A 232 2.44 14.47 -17.89
N ARG A 233 2.63 13.47 -18.75
CA ARG A 233 1.66 13.12 -19.79
C ARG A 233 0.35 12.63 -19.15
N TYR A 234 0.43 11.68 -18.21
CA TYR A 234 -0.72 11.19 -17.45
C TYR A 234 -1.46 12.32 -16.73
N TYR A 235 -0.72 13.23 -16.10
CA TYR A 235 -1.28 14.42 -15.46
C TYR A 235 -2.10 15.28 -16.44
N ARG A 236 -1.54 15.59 -17.63
CA ARG A 236 -2.21 16.43 -18.64
C ARG A 236 -3.42 15.75 -19.26
N GLU A 237 -3.33 14.44 -19.48
CA GLU A 237 -4.39 13.63 -20.08
C GLU A 237 -5.43 13.13 -19.07
N LYS A 238 -5.23 13.40 -17.77
CA LYS A 238 -6.10 12.98 -16.67
C LYS A 238 -6.29 11.47 -16.61
N LEU A 239 -5.21 10.74 -16.85
CA LEU A 239 -5.20 9.28 -16.82
C LEU A 239 -5.14 8.77 -15.37
N PRO A 240 -5.66 7.56 -15.08
CA PRO A 240 -5.64 6.99 -13.75
C PRO A 240 -4.22 6.76 -13.21
N PRO A 241 -3.98 6.91 -11.90
CA PRO A 241 -2.66 6.72 -11.29
C PRO A 241 -2.24 5.26 -11.13
N TYR A 242 -3.16 4.30 -11.28
CA TYR A 242 -2.92 2.88 -11.00
C TYR A 242 -1.79 2.28 -11.83
N ASP A 243 -1.48 2.86 -13.00
CA ASP A 243 -0.37 2.39 -13.84
C ASP A 243 1.00 2.61 -13.19
N PHE A 244 1.12 3.61 -12.32
CA PHE A 244 2.37 3.93 -11.62
C PHE A 244 2.52 3.21 -10.28
N PHE A 245 1.43 2.84 -9.60
CA PHE A 245 1.47 2.33 -8.23
C PHE A 245 0.91 0.92 -8.07
N GLY A 246 0.14 0.42 -9.04
CA GLY A 246 -0.44 -0.93 -9.01
C GLY A 246 0.52 -2.03 -9.51
N ASP A 247 0.18 -3.28 -9.20
CA ASP A 247 0.88 -4.48 -9.67
C ASP A 247 0.33 -5.04 -11.00
N TRP A 248 -0.87 -4.62 -11.43
CA TRP A 248 -1.53 -5.19 -12.63
C TRP A 248 -1.15 -4.47 -13.93
N GLN A 249 -0.67 -3.23 -13.81
CA GLN A 249 -0.41 -2.33 -14.95
C GLN A 249 1.08 -2.01 -15.03
N GLN A 250 1.56 -1.66 -16.22
CA GLN A 250 2.99 -1.44 -16.47
C GLN A 250 3.24 -0.16 -17.27
N ILE A 251 4.13 0.69 -16.75
CA ILE A 251 4.73 1.80 -17.48
C ILE A 251 5.99 1.28 -18.15
N MET A 252 5.99 1.24 -19.49
CA MET A 252 7.15 0.77 -20.28
C MET A 252 7.65 -0.63 -19.87
N GLY A 253 6.72 -1.52 -19.49
CA GLY A 253 7.04 -2.88 -19.08
C GLY A 253 7.43 -3.05 -17.60
N ARG A 254 7.35 -1.98 -16.78
CA ARG A 254 7.63 -2.03 -15.34
C ARG A 254 6.44 -1.50 -14.54
N SER A 255 6.07 -2.20 -13.47
CA SER A 255 5.04 -1.77 -12.53
C SER A 255 5.65 -0.98 -11.36
N GLN A 256 4.79 -0.31 -10.59
CA GLN A 256 5.16 0.32 -9.31
C GLN A 256 6.26 1.41 -9.41
N THR A 257 6.50 1.98 -10.59
CA THR A 257 7.56 2.98 -10.81
C THR A 257 7.28 4.33 -10.15
N GLY A 258 6.03 4.56 -9.71
CA GLY A 258 5.62 5.76 -8.97
C GLY A 258 6.31 5.89 -7.61
N TYR A 259 6.60 4.77 -6.93
CA TYR A 259 7.30 4.77 -5.64
C TYR A 259 8.73 5.33 -5.77
N TYR A 260 9.44 4.98 -6.84
CA TYR A 260 10.76 5.53 -7.14
C TYR A 260 10.72 7.04 -7.36
N LEU A 261 9.81 7.52 -8.22
CA LEU A 261 9.67 8.95 -8.50
C LEU A 261 9.23 9.73 -7.25
N GLY A 262 8.28 9.21 -6.47
CA GLY A 262 7.80 9.84 -5.24
C GLY A 262 8.91 9.94 -4.19
N CYS A 263 9.67 8.86 -3.99
CA CYS A 263 10.82 8.87 -3.07
C CYS A 263 11.88 9.89 -3.50
N SER A 264 12.13 10.01 -4.82
CA SER A 264 13.01 11.03 -5.38
C SER A 264 12.49 12.44 -5.13
N PHE A 265 11.19 12.66 -5.27
CA PHE A 265 10.53 13.94 -5.01
C PHE A 265 10.69 14.36 -3.54
N VAL A 266 10.38 13.48 -2.59
CA VAL A 266 10.50 13.79 -1.16
C VAL A 266 11.97 13.95 -0.76
N SER A 267 12.88 13.20 -1.37
CA SER A 267 14.33 13.42 -1.19
C SER A 267 14.78 14.82 -1.62
N GLU A 268 14.19 15.38 -2.67
CA GLU A 268 14.46 16.76 -3.11
C GLU A 268 13.92 17.80 -2.10
N LEU A 269 12.74 17.57 -1.53
CA LEU A 269 12.24 18.44 -0.45
C LEU A 269 13.15 18.42 0.79
N ILE A 270 13.67 17.24 1.14
CA ILE A 270 14.65 17.09 2.24
C ILE A 270 15.99 17.77 1.88
N SER A 271 16.45 17.69 0.62
CA SER A 271 17.69 18.34 0.17
C SER A 271 17.62 19.87 0.37
N ARG A 272 16.43 20.43 0.17
CA ARG A 272 16.04 21.82 0.46
C ARG A 272 15.82 22.14 1.94
N LYS A 273 16.22 21.25 2.85
CA LYS A 273 16.18 21.41 4.32
C LYS A 273 14.78 21.36 4.94
N MET A 274 13.77 20.84 4.25
CA MET A 274 12.50 20.54 4.90
C MET A 274 12.61 19.29 5.78
N THR A 275 12.02 19.36 6.96
CA THR A 275 11.90 18.23 7.89
C THR A 275 10.75 17.32 7.50
N ILE A 276 10.74 16.07 7.99
CA ILE A 276 9.63 15.13 7.77
C ILE A 276 8.29 15.71 8.25
N GLY A 277 8.28 16.41 9.39
CA GLY A 277 7.07 17.07 9.89
C GLY A 277 6.56 18.18 8.98
N GLU A 278 7.45 19.01 8.43
CA GLU A 278 7.07 20.06 7.48
C GLU A 278 6.55 19.49 6.17
N ILE A 279 7.22 18.45 5.64
CA ILE A 279 6.78 17.77 4.42
C ILE A 279 5.40 17.15 4.65
N ALA A 280 5.22 16.41 5.76
CA ALA A 280 3.95 15.74 6.10
C ALA A 280 2.76 16.70 6.16
N LEU A 281 3.00 17.97 6.50
CA LEU A 281 2.00 19.01 6.72
C LEU A 281 1.79 19.95 5.54
N LEU A 282 2.44 19.70 4.39
CA LEU A 282 2.15 20.45 3.16
C LEU A 282 0.65 20.40 2.85
N ASP A 283 0.03 21.55 2.64
CA ASP A 283 -1.33 21.59 2.13
C ASP A 283 -1.40 20.99 0.72
N ILE A 284 -2.60 20.59 0.29
CA ILE A 284 -2.80 19.87 -0.97
C ILE A 284 -2.28 20.67 -2.16
N ASP A 285 -2.51 21.98 -2.20
CA ASP A 285 -2.12 22.81 -3.33
C ASP A 285 -0.61 23.02 -3.38
N THR A 286 0.04 23.23 -2.23
CA THR A 286 1.49 23.30 -2.14
C THR A 286 2.14 21.98 -2.52
N ALA A 287 1.64 20.84 -2.01
CA ALA A 287 2.16 19.51 -2.34
C ALA A 287 2.08 19.22 -3.84
N LYS A 288 0.92 19.50 -4.47
CA LYS A 288 0.73 19.34 -5.92
C LYS A 288 1.67 20.24 -6.73
N LYS A 289 1.81 21.51 -6.32
CA LYS A 289 2.69 22.46 -7.01
C LYS A 289 4.15 22.00 -6.97
N GLU A 290 4.63 21.63 -5.79
CA GLU A 290 6.00 21.12 -5.58
C GLU A 290 6.25 19.86 -6.40
N ALA A 291 5.30 18.92 -6.41
CA ALA A 291 5.37 17.71 -7.23
C ALA A 291 5.43 18.04 -8.73
N LEU A 292 4.60 18.96 -9.19
CA LEU A 292 4.55 19.36 -10.60
C LEU A 292 5.85 20.06 -11.04
N ASP A 293 6.39 20.95 -10.23
CA ASP A 293 7.64 21.66 -10.52
C ASP A 293 8.84 20.69 -10.52
N PHE A 294 8.88 19.76 -9.56
CA PHE A 294 9.86 18.66 -9.54
C PHE A 294 9.83 17.82 -10.83
N LEU A 295 8.65 17.39 -11.27
CA LEU A 295 8.49 16.58 -12.47
C LEU A 295 8.92 17.34 -13.74
N LYS A 296 8.59 18.63 -13.86
CA LYS A 296 9.01 19.47 -14.99
C LYS A 296 10.53 19.56 -15.06
N ASN A 297 11.18 19.88 -13.94
CA ASN A 297 12.63 20.00 -13.86
C ASN A 297 13.35 18.68 -14.22
N LEU A 298 12.75 17.52 -13.92
CA LEU A 298 13.31 16.22 -14.32
C LEU A 298 13.09 15.86 -15.80
N CYS A 299 12.04 16.38 -16.43
CA CYS A 299 11.70 16.09 -17.81
C CYS A 299 12.47 16.97 -18.82
N GLU A 300 12.95 18.14 -18.39
CA GLU A 300 13.82 19.05 -19.16
C GLU A 300 15.21 18.46 -19.46
#